data_AF-A0A1T5AYR1-F1
#
_entry.id   AF-A0A1T5AYR1-F1
#
_cell.length_a   1.000
_cell.length_b   1.000
_cell.length_c   1.000
_cell.angle_alpha   90.00
_cell.angle_beta   90.00
_cell.angle_gamma   90.00
#
_symmetry.space_group_name_H-M   'P 1'
#
loop_
_entity.id
_entity.type
_entity.pdbx_description
1 polymer ?
#
loop_
_entity_poly.entity_id
_entity_poly.type
_entity_poly.pdbx_seq_one_letter_code
_entity_poly.pdbx_strand_id
1 'polypeptide(L)'
;MHLTQKYFLPAHFPFRKEFAGILVIIIIFLSYPYFIREIDMTAAAIDPGVYSAIILAVSAILIFKAATWWIIKNIWPVFATYSDYHFEGNFKSLAPGQKVLVYLGFYLVILYGFIEVLGAFI
;
A
#
# COMPACT_ATOMS: atom_id res chain seq x y z
N MET A 1 -40.69 0.07 11.60
CA MET A 1 -40.14 0.60 10.34
C MET A 1 -39.15 1.71 10.68
N HIS A 2 -37.87 1.36 10.92
CA HIS A 2 -36.78 2.34 11.06
C HIS A 2 -35.47 1.63 10.68
N LEU A 3 -35.25 1.48 9.36
CA LEU A 3 -34.05 0.87 8.77
C LEU A 3 -33.12 1.90 8.11
N THR A 4 -33.33 3.20 8.36
CA THR A 4 -32.71 4.28 7.57
C THR A 4 -31.87 5.26 8.40
N GLN A 5 -31.28 4.83 9.53
CA GLN A 5 -30.47 5.70 10.39
C GLN A 5 -29.04 5.17 10.62
N LYS A 6 -28.43 4.53 9.62
CA LYS A 6 -27.04 4.00 9.71
C LYS A 6 -26.02 4.68 8.79
N TYR A 7 -26.36 5.86 8.26
CA TYR A 7 -25.45 6.68 7.43
C TYR A 7 -25.18 8.07 8.02
N PHE A 8 -25.21 8.22 9.35
CA PHE A 8 -24.55 9.36 9.99
C PHE A 8 -23.04 9.14 9.94
N LEU A 9 -22.44 9.47 8.80
CA LEU A 9 -21.00 9.72 8.68
C LEU A 9 -20.69 10.98 9.49
N PRO A 10 -19.90 10.93 10.57
CA PRO A 10 -19.40 12.15 11.18
C PRO A 10 -18.40 12.81 10.23
N ALA A 11 -18.48 14.14 10.18
CA ALA A 11 -17.60 15.05 9.46
C ALA A 11 -16.16 15.01 10.02
N HIS A 12 -15.45 13.92 9.79
CA HIS A 12 -14.00 13.89 9.81
C HIS A 12 -13.56 13.52 8.41
N PHE A 13 -13.01 14.51 7.70
CA PHE A 13 -12.35 14.35 6.42
C PHE A 13 -11.40 13.15 6.52
N PRO A 14 -11.72 11.97 5.97
CA PRO A 14 -10.86 10.83 6.11
C PRO A 14 -9.88 10.97 4.96
N PHE A 15 -8.82 11.75 5.15
CA PHE A 15 -7.58 11.42 4.48
C PHE A 15 -7.20 10.02 4.99
N ARG A 16 -7.80 8.98 4.39
CA ARG A 16 -7.39 7.61 4.65
C ARG A 16 -5.91 7.61 4.34
N LYS A 17 -5.10 7.16 5.30
CA LYS A 17 -3.63 7.13 5.20
C LYS A 17 -3.15 6.56 3.86
N GLU A 18 -3.95 5.66 3.29
CA GLU A 18 -3.87 5.09 1.94
C GLU A 18 -3.77 6.15 0.81
N PHE A 19 -4.69 7.10 0.73
CA PHE A 19 -4.70 8.13 -0.32
C PHE A 19 -3.72 9.26 -0.02
N ALA A 20 -3.45 9.54 1.25
CA ALA A 20 -2.41 10.47 1.65
C ALA A 20 -1.03 10.04 1.12
N GLY A 21 -0.69 8.75 1.26
CA GLY A 21 0.56 8.19 0.73
C GLY A 21 0.68 8.30 -0.79
N ILE A 22 -0.43 8.10 -1.51
CA ILE A 22 -0.47 8.27 -2.97
C ILE A 22 -0.27 9.72 -3.38
N LEU A 23 -0.92 10.66 -2.70
CA LEU A 23 -0.73 12.08 -2.99
C LEU A 23 0.71 12.53 -2.70
N VAL A 24 1.28 12.09 -1.58
CA VAL A 24 2.68 12.38 -1.21
C VAL A 24 3.64 11.81 -2.26
N ILE A 25 3.46 10.56 -2.70
CA ILE A 25 4.37 9.93 -3.67
C ILE A 25 4.25 10.59 -5.05
N ILE A 26 3.05 11.01 -5.47
CA ILE A 26 2.84 11.76 -6.73
C ILE A 26 3.53 13.13 -6.65
N ILE A 27 3.37 13.85 -5.53
CA ILE A 27 4.03 15.14 -5.34
C ILE A 27 5.56 14.97 -5.37
N ILE A 28 6.09 13.95 -4.69
CA ILE A 28 7.52 13.61 -4.73
C ILE A 28 7.95 13.29 -6.17
N PHE A 29 7.21 12.44 -6.89
CA PHE A 29 7.53 12.08 -8.28
C PHE A 29 7.56 13.30 -9.21
N LEU A 30 6.56 14.18 -9.12
CA LEU A 30 6.47 15.39 -9.96
C LEU A 30 7.54 16.43 -9.60
N SER A 31 7.96 16.49 -8.34
CA SER A 31 8.99 17.44 -7.89
C SER A 31 10.42 16.90 -8.02
N TYR A 32 10.59 15.57 -8.12
CA TYR A 32 11.89 14.91 -8.19
C TYR A 32 12.82 15.44 -9.30
N PRO A 33 12.35 15.69 -10.55
CA PRO A 33 13.20 16.23 -11.62
C PRO A 33 13.79 17.61 -11.31
N TYR A 34 13.12 18.40 -10.48
CA TYR A 34 13.61 19.73 -10.09
C TYR A 34 14.69 19.61 -9.01
N PHE A 35 14.50 18.71 -8.03
CA PHE A 35 15.49 18.50 -6.97
C PHE A 35 16.77 17.85 -7.47
N ILE A 36 16.68 16.89 -8.40
CA ILE A 36 17.89 16.19 -8.88
C ILE A 36 18.79 17.12 -9.70
N ARG A 37 18.23 18.15 -10.36
CA ARG A 37 18.99 19.13 -11.15
C ARG A 37 19.84 20.08 -10.32
N GLU A 38 19.53 20.24 -9.04
CA GLU A 38 20.38 20.98 -8.10
C GLU A 38 21.66 20.20 -7.74
N ILE A 39 21.65 18.87 -7.92
CA ILE A 39 22.79 17.98 -7.63
C ILE A 39 23.55 17.63 -8.91
N ASP A 40 22.81 17.41 -10.00
CA ASP A 40 23.36 17.11 -11.34
C ASP A 40 22.61 17.92 -12.41
N MET A 41 23.23 19.00 -12.88
CA MET A 41 22.69 19.88 -13.92
C MET A 41 22.47 19.16 -15.27
N THR A 42 23.14 18.03 -15.51
CA THR A 42 23.05 17.25 -16.76
C THR A 42 21.95 16.18 -16.73
N ALA A 43 21.34 15.94 -15.57
CA ALA A 43 20.22 15.01 -15.44
C ALA A 43 19.05 15.45 -16.35
N ALA A 44 18.69 14.58 -17.30
CA ALA A 44 17.63 14.85 -18.26
C ALA A 44 16.26 14.89 -17.56
N ALA A 45 15.44 15.90 -17.88
CA ALA A 45 14.14 16.12 -17.23
C ALA A 45 13.12 14.97 -17.45
N ILE A 46 13.33 14.14 -18.48
CA ILE A 46 12.45 13.03 -18.88
C ILE A 46 13.01 11.67 -18.49
N ASP A 47 14.32 11.58 -18.21
CA ASP A 47 14.97 10.35 -17.74
C ASP A 47 15.74 10.66 -16.46
N PRO A 48 15.05 10.75 -15.30
CA PRO A 48 15.69 11.09 -14.04
C PRO A 48 16.55 9.92 -13.48
N GLY A 49 16.92 8.96 -14.33
CA GLY A 49 17.79 7.84 -14.00
C GLY A 49 17.14 6.82 -13.06
N VAL A 50 17.94 5.84 -12.65
CA VAL A 50 17.58 4.70 -11.77
C VAL A 50 16.78 5.13 -10.53
N TYR A 51 17.01 6.33 -9.99
CA TYR A 51 16.33 6.81 -8.79
C TYR A 51 14.85 7.13 -9.00
N SER A 52 14.45 7.61 -10.19
CA SER A 52 13.02 7.79 -10.51
C SER A 52 12.27 6.47 -10.64
N ALA A 53 12.95 5.42 -11.10
CA ALA A 53 12.40 4.07 -11.15
C ALA A 53 12.06 3.54 -9.75
N ILE A 54 12.87 3.88 -8.73
CA ILE A 54 12.59 3.54 -7.32
C ILE A 54 11.31 4.25 -6.85
N ILE A 55 11.18 5.55 -7.12
CA ILE A 55 10.00 6.33 -6.75
C ILE A 55 8.75 5.79 -7.45
N LEU A 56 8.87 5.44 -8.74
CA LEU A 56 7.79 4.85 -9.52
C LEU A 56 7.39 3.46 -8.99
N ALA A 57 8.35 2.62 -8.61
CA ALA A 57 8.08 1.30 -8.02
C ALA A 57 7.34 1.42 -6.68
N VAL A 58 7.77 2.34 -5.82
CA VAL A 58 7.07 2.64 -4.55
C VAL A 58 5.66 3.15 -4.83
N SER A 59 5.50 4.02 -5.83
CA SER A 59 4.19 4.54 -6.24
C SER A 59 3.26 3.42 -6.71
N ALA A 60 3.76 2.52 -7.57
CA ALA A 60 3.00 1.40 -8.08
C ALA A 60 2.52 0.47 -6.95
N ILE A 61 3.38 0.17 -5.97
CA ILE A 61 3.01 -0.63 -4.79
C ILE A 61 1.92 0.06 -3.97
N LEU A 62 2.04 1.36 -3.72
CA LEU A 62 1.05 2.11 -2.94
C LEU A 62 -0.31 2.17 -3.64
N ILE A 63 -0.31 2.40 -4.96
CA ILE A 63 -1.53 2.40 -5.78
C ILE A 63 -2.17 1.02 -5.78
N PHE A 64 -1.38 -0.03 -6.03
CA PHE A 64 -1.87 -1.41 -6.04
C PHE A 64 -2.48 -1.80 -4.68
N LYS A 65 -1.80 -1.46 -3.58
CA LYS A 65 -2.32 -1.67 -2.22
C LYS A 65 -3.65 -0.96 -2.00
N ALA A 66 -3.74 0.32 -2.36
CA ALA A 66 -4.96 1.10 -2.18
C ALA A 66 -6.13 0.57 -3.01
N ALA A 67 -5.87 0.20 -4.27
CA ALA A 67 -6.87 -0.40 -5.14
C ALA A 67 -7.36 -1.75 -4.59
N THR A 68 -6.44 -2.62 -4.18
CA THR A 68 -6.78 -3.93 -3.60
C THR A 68 -7.61 -3.77 -2.32
N TRP A 69 -7.22 -2.85 -1.45
CA TRP A 69 -7.97 -2.60 -0.22
C TRP A 69 -9.35 -1.99 -0.47
N TRP A 70 -9.46 -1.09 -1.45
CA TRP A 70 -10.75 -0.58 -1.90
C TRP A 70 -11.64 -1.70 -2.42
N ILE A 71 -11.11 -2.62 -3.24
CA ILE A 71 -11.83 -3.81 -3.72
C ILE A 71 -12.29 -4.68 -2.55
N ILE A 72 -11.40 -5.01 -1.61
CA ILE A 72 -11.72 -5.82 -0.43
C ILE A 72 -12.86 -5.20 0.38
N LYS A 73 -12.85 -3.87 0.58
CA LYS A 73 -13.93 -3.18 1.30
C LYS A 73 -15.27 -3.26 0.59
N ASN A 74 -15.29 -3.27 -0.74
CA ASN A 74 -16.52 -3.34 -1.52
C ASN A 74 -17.05 -4.77 -1.66
N ILE A 75 -16.17 -5.73 -1.97
CA ILE A 75 -16.57 -7.12 -2.21
C ILE A 75 -16.78 -7.87 -0.90
N TRP A 76 -15.91 -7.64 0.09
CA TRP A 76 -15.90 -8.38 1.35
C TRP A 76 -15.80 -7.48 2.58
N PRO A 77 -16.82 -6.66 2.87
CA PRO A 77 -16.81 -5.70 3.98
C PRO A 77 -16.66 -6.37 5.35
N VAL A 78 -17.13 -7.61 5.50
CA VAL A 78 -16.95 -8.41 6.72
C VAL A 78 -15.47 -8.70 6.97
N PHE A 79 -14.72 -9.08 5.94
CA PHE A 79 -13.29 -9.30 6.04
C PHE A 79 -12.54 -8.01 6.36
N ALA A 80 -12.91 -6.88 5.73
CA ALA A 80 -12.31 -5.59 6.04
C ALA A 80 -12.52 -5.20 7.52
N THR A 81 -13.74 -5.39 8.04
CA THR A 81 -14.07 -5.13 9.45
C THR A 81 -13.28 -6.05 10.38
N TYR A 82 -13.18 -7.33 10.04
CA TYR A 82 -12.38 -8.28 10.79
C TYR A 82 -10.89 -7.88 10.83
N SER A 83 -10.33 -7.51 9.68
CA SER A 83 -8.94 -7.08 9.54
C SER A 83 -8.65 -5.84 10.39
N ASP A 84 -9.55 -4.85 10.40
CA ASP A 84 -9.34 -3.58 11.09
C ASP A 84 -9.51 -3.69 12.63
N TYR A 85 -10.45 -4.51 13.12
CA TYR A 85 -10.83 -4.50 14.54
C TYR A 85 -10.51 -5.78 15.31
N HIS A 86 -10.38 -6.93 14.63
CA HIS A 86 -10.31 -8.24 15.30
C HIS A 86 -9.00 -8.98 15.05
N PHE A 87 -8.33 -8.73 13.92
CA PHE A 87 -7.13 -9.44 13.52
C PHE A 87 -6.00 -9.34 14.56
N GLU A 88 -5.70 -8.14 15.06
CA GLU A 88 -4.62 -7.94 16.03
C GLU A 88 -4.86 -8.71 17.34
N GLY A 89 -6.09 -8.64 17.87
CA GLY A 89 -6.46 -9.35 19.09
C GLY A 89 -6.37 -10.86 18.93
N ASN A 90 -6.91 -11.37 17.83
CA ASN A 90 -6.85 -12.81 17.51
C ASN A 90 -5.40 -13.25 17.30
N PHE A 91 -4.60 -12.47 16.58
CA PHE A 91 -3.19 -12.78 16.37
C PHE A 91 -2.40 -12.84 17.69
N LYS A 92 -2.66 -11.91 18.62
CA LYS A 92 -2.02 -11.92 19.95
C LYS A 92 -2.40 -13.17 20.77
N SER A 93 -3.63 -13.67 20.63
CA SER A 93 -4.10 -14.88 21.31
C SER A 93 -3.55 -16.19 20.74
N LEU A 94 -2.95 -16.18 19.55
CA LEU A 94 -2.40 -17.40 18.94
C LEU A 94 -1.24 -17.98 19.75
N ALA A 95 -1.12 -19.30 19.72
CA ALA A 95 0.02 -20.00 20.28
C ALA A 95 1.33 -19.57 19.56
N PRO A 96 2.49 -19.62 20.24
CA PRO A 96 3.77 -19.20 19.64
C PRO A 96 4.06 -19.88 18.29
N GLY A 97 3.82 -21.19 18.17
CA GLY A 97 4.03 -21.92 16.92
C GLY A 97 3.14 -21.43 15.78
N GLN A 98 1.89 -21.05 16.06
CA GLN A 98 0.96 -20.52 15.06
C GLN A 98 1.40 -19.12 14.58
N LYS A 99 1.95 -18.30 15.48
CA LYS A 99 2.51 -16.99 15.11
C LYS A 99 3.70 -17.16 14.16
N VAL A 100 4.57 -18.11 14.43
CA VAL A 100 5.70 -18.44 13.55
C VAL A 100 5.21 -18.84 12.17
N LEU A 101 4.18 -19.69 12.08
CA LEU A 101 3.60 -20.09 10.78
C LEU A 101 3.01 -18.91 10.01
N VAL A 102 2.31 -17.99 10.69
CA VAL A 102 1.77 -16.78 10.05
C VAL A 102 2.89 -15.90 9.51
N TYR A 103 3.93 -15.62 10.30
CA TYR A 103 5.07 -14.83 9.84
C TYR A 103 5.81 -15.52 8.68
N LEU A 104 6.07 -16.82 8.80
CA LEU A 104 6.72 -17.59 7.75
C LEU A 104 5.90 -17.56 6.45
N GLY A 105 4.58 -17.70 6.55
CA GLY A 105 3.67 -17.56 5.41
C GLY A 105 3.80 -16.20 4.72
N PHE A 106 3.81 -15.11 5.48
CA PHE A 106 4.04 -13.77 4.92
C PHE A 106 5.40 -13.64 4.23
N TYR A 107 6.47 -14.12 4.85
CA TYR A 107 7.81 -14.08 4.24
C TYR A 107 7.90 -14.93 2.97
N LEU A 108 7.27 -16.11 2.95
CA LEU A 108 7.21 -16.95 1.76
C LEU A 108 6.45 -16.26 0.63
N VAL A 109 5.30 -15.63 0.90
CA VAL A 109 4.54 -14.89 -0.13
C VAL A 109 5.37 -13.74 -0.71
N ILE A 110 6.10 -13.00 0.13
CA ILE A 110 7.00 -11.93 -0.34
C ILE A 110 8.13 -12.51 -1.19
N LEU A 111 8.75 -13.62 -0.74
CA LEU A 111 9.82 -14.28 -1.47
C LEU A 111 9.34 -14.79 -2.84
N TYR A 112 8.20 -15.46 -2.90
CA TYR A 112 7.62 -15.94 -4.15
C TYR A 112 7.25 -14.78 -5.08
N GLY A 113 6.66 -13.71 -4.56
CA GLY A 113 6.40 -12.50 -5.34
C GLY A 113 7.69 -11.91 -5.93
N PHE A 114 8.79 -11.90 -5.18
CA PHE A 114 10.10 -11.47 -5.68
C PHE A 114 10.62 -12.39 -6.79
N ILE A 115 10.51 -13.71 -6.63
CA ILE A 115 10.93 -14.69 -7.64
C ILE A 115 10.13 -14.52 -8.94
N GLU A 116 8.81 -14.38 -8.87
CA GLU A 116 7.94 -14.17 -10.03
C GLU A 116 8.31 -12.90 -10.79
N VAL A 117 8.52 -11.79 -10.07
CA VAL A 117 8.96 -10.53 -10.68
C VAL A 117 10.31 -10.69 -11.37
N LEU A 118 11.28 -11.34 -10.71
CA LEU A 118 12.61 -11.57 -11.28
C LEU A 118 12.56 -12.51 -12.49
N GLY A 119 11.72 -13.54 -12.45
CA GLY A 119 11.48 -14.46 -13.56
C GLY A 119 10.80 -13.80 -14.76
N ALA A 120 10.03 -12.72 -14.57
CA ALA A 120 9.47 -11.94 -15.68
C ALA A 120 10.51 -11.10 -16.43
N PHE A 121 11.71 -10.90 -15.87
CA PHE A 121 12.81 -10.12 -16.48
C PHE A 121 13.92 -10.97 -17.11
N ILE A 122 13.87 -12.30 -16.96
CA ILE A 122 14.80 -13.27 -17.57
C ILE A 122 14.10 -13.95 -18.74
#